data_AF-A0A3F2XYA7-F1
#
_entry.id   AF-A0A3F2XYA7-F1
#
_cell.length_a   1.000
_cell.length_b   1.000
_cell.length_c   1.000
_cell.angle_alpha   90.00
_cell.angle_beta   90.00
_cell.angle_gamma   90.00
#
_symmetry.space_group_name_H-M   'P 1'
#
loop_
_entity.id
_entity.type
_entity.pdbx_description
1 polymer ?
#
loop_
_entity_poly.entity_id
_entity_poly.type
_entity_poly.pdbx_seq_one_letter_code
_entity_poly.pdbx_strand_id
1 'polypeptide(L)'
;MSQYKDTTVSVAPLVLLSVVDHYERILKTLATSTNKDNKRVVGVILGDASDRQMVKVTNSFAIPFEEDEKDPNIWFLDHNFIDSMMEMFKKINAKEKLIGWYHSGPKLRSNDLKINEILKTFIPDPILLIVDVNSTDKIDIPTDCYVAIEDIKEDGSSSEKTFLHLPSVIRAEEAEEIGVGHLLRDIRDQACGNLGLNLTNNFKSLSSLSERLVNIVSYLDKVISGKLPVNNTILGKLQDIFNLFPNISGFFEGEELDTKKGTEEEIKDGDDIELVGSEKKQLTSAFNVKTNDQLMLLYVGSLVRSIIAFHDLIENKIENKKYNERDSEDEKKVAEKPDETDGEGENVKATKSEHSTGSN
;
A
#
# COMPACT_ATOMS: atom_id res chain seq x y z
N MET A 1 17.25 -23.62 2.40
CA MET A 1 15.87 -23.20 2.07
C MET A 1 14.94 -23.02 3.28
N SER A 2 15.04 -23.80 4.37
CA SER A 2 14.03 -23.77 5.45
C SER A 2 14.06 -22.58 6.42
N GLN A 3 15.14 -21.79 6.47
CA GLN A 3 15.33 -20.81 7.56
C GLN A 3 14.68 -19.44 7.31
N TYR A 4 14.38 -19.08 6.05
CA TYR A 4 13.88 -17.75 5.67
C TYR A 4 12.49 -17.76 5.00
N LYS A 5 11.83 -18.93 4.93
CA LYS A 5 10.59 -19.10 4.14
C LYS A 5 9.43 -18.25 4.66
N ASP A 6 9.44 -17.91 5.95
CA ASP A 6 8.41 -17.12 6.62
C ASP A 6 8.94 -15.79 7.19
N THR A 7 10.15 -15.36 6.79
CA THR A 7 10.73 -14.11 7.29
C THR A 7 10.12 -12.93 6.55
N THR A 8 9.53 -12.01 7.30
CA THR A 8 9.00 -10.75 6.80
C THR A 8 9.89 -9.60 7.23
N VAL A 9 10.03 -8.59 6.36
CA VAL A 9 10.84 -7.40 6.66
C VAL A 9 9.90 -6.22 6.87
N SER A 10 9.91 -5.66 8.07
CA SER A 10 9.17 -4.44 8.38
C SER A 10 10.10 -3.22 8.25
N VAL A 11 9.74 -2.30 7.36
CA VAL A 11 10.52 -1.09 7.09
C VAL A 11 9.83 0.12 7.72
N ALA A 12 10.57 0.88 8.54
CA ALA A 12 10.11 2.15 9.09
C ALA A 12 10.03 3.21 7.97
N PRO A 13 8.97 4.06 7.94
CA PRO A 13 8.88 5.18 7.00
C PRO A 13 10.09 6.12 7.04
N LEU A 14 10.72 6.29 8.21
CA LEU A 14 11.95 7.09 8.36
C LEU A 14 13.03 6.64 7.39
N VAL A 15 13.23 5.33 7.23
CA VAL A 15 14.25 4.78 6.31
C VAL A 15 13.96 5.20 4.87
N LEU A 16 12.70 5.20 4.44
CA LEU A 16 12.33 5.62 3.08
C LEU A 16 12.70 7.10 2.85
N LEU A 17 12.33 7.96 3.80
CA LEU A 17 12.67 9.38 3.78
C LEU A 17 14.18 9.61 3.79
N SER A 18 14.93 8.86 4.60
CA SER A 18 16.39 8.93 4.64
C SER A 18 17.04 8.52 3.33
N VAL A 19 16.57 7.44 2.67
CA VAL A 19 17.11 7.01 1.37
C VAL A 19 16.89 8.07 0.30
N VAL A 20 15.71 8.70 0.27
CA VAL A 20 15.42 9.80 -0.65
C VAL A 20 16.33 11.01 -0.37
N ASP A 21 16.52 11.39 0.90
CA ASP A 21 17.44 12.48 1.27
C ASP A 21 18.90 12.17 0.87
N HIS A 22 19.36 10.94 1.11
CA HIS A 22 20.69 10.50 0.69
C HIS A 22 20.88 10.56 -0.82
N TYR A 23 19.86 10.15 -1.58
CA TYR A 23 19.84 10.26 -3.04
C TYR A 23 19.96 11.73 -3.49
N GLU A 24 19.17 12.63 -2.92
CA GLU A 24 19.23 14.05 -3.24
C GLU A 24 20.58 14.70 -2.88
N ARG A 25 21.19 14.36 -1.74
CA ARG A 25 22.49 14.92 -1.33
C ARG A 25 23.59 14.57 -2.31
N ILE A 26 23.61 13.32 -2.77
CA ILE A 26 24.58 12.85 -3.75
C ILE A 26 24.35 13.55 -5.09
N LEU A 27 23.10 13.69 -5.54
CA LEU A 27 22.76 14.46 -6.74
C LEU A 27 23.20 15.93 -6.67
N LYS A 28 23.00 16.60 -5.52
CA LYS A 28 23.42 17.99 -5.31
C LYS A 28 24.94 18.14 -5.37
N THR A 29 25.68 17.18 -4.83
CA THR A 29 27.16 17.17 -4.86
C THR A 29 27.69 16.97 -6.29
N LEU A 30 26.94 16.23 -7.11
CA LEU A 30 27.29 15.87 -8.49
C LEU A 30 26.81 16.87 -9.55
N ALA A 31 26.10 17.94 -9.17
CA ALA A 31 25.59 18.97 -10.08
C ALA A 31 26.66 19.70 -10.91
N THR A 32 27.95 19.47 -10.63
CA THR A 32 29.10 19.94 -11.42
C THR A 32 29.48 18.99 -12.57
N SER A 33 28.89 17.80 -12.64
CA SER A 33 29.18 16.77 -13.67
C SER A 33 27.90 16.33 -14.40
N THR A 34 28.02 16.16 -15.70
CA THR A 34 26.98 16.08 -16.73
C THR A 34 26.00 14.89 -16.68
N ASN A 35 26.09 13.97 -15.70
CA ASN A 35 25.32 12.72 -15.69
C ASN A 35 24.54 12.54 -14.38
N LYS A 36 23.24 12.87 -14.41
CA LYS A 36 22.33 12.85 -13.26
C LYS A 36 21.61 11.52 -13.00
N ASP A 37 21.49 10.65 -14.01
CA ASP A 37 20.38 9.69 -14.03
C ASP A 37 20.75 8.23 -13.73
N ASN A 38 22.04 7.90 -13.54
CA ASN A 38 22.48 6.50 -13.46
C ASN A 38 23.34 6.15 -12.25
N LYS A 39 23.55 7.11 -11.34
CA LYS A 39 24.32 6.88 -10.11
C LYS A 39 23.41 6.36 -9.03
N ARG A 40 23.72 5.15 -8.57
CA ARG A 40 23.04 4.52 -7.44
C ARG A 40 23.66 4.99 -6.13
N VAL A 41 22.81 5.06 -5.12
CA VAL A 41 23.24 5.27 -3.74
C VAL A 41 23.21 3.95 -3.01
N VAL A 42 24.27 3.68 -2.28
CA VAL A 42 24.41 2.51 -1.43
C VAL A 42 24.58 2.99 0.01
N GLY A 43 23.89 2.34 0.92
CA GLY A 43 24.04 2.60 2.34
C GLY A 43 23.74 1.37 3.17
N VAL A 44 24.04 1.46 4.46
CA VAL A 44 23.78 0.40 5.41
C VAL A 44 22.44 0.64 6.09
N ILE A 45 21.70 -0.45 6.31
CA ILE A 45 20.50 -0.45 7.14
C ILE A 45 20.82 -1.00 8.53
N LEU A 46 20.26 -0.33 9.51
CA LEU A 46 20.35 -0.65 10.92
C LEU A 46 18.96 -1.06 11.40
N GLY A 47 18.96 -1.94 12.40
CA GLY A 47 17.72 -2.34 13.03
C GLY A 47 17.90 -3.50 13.96
N ASP A 48 16.80 -4.19 14.20
CA ASP A 48 16.74 -5.32 15.10
C ASP A 48 16.38 -6.59 14.32
N ALA A 49 17.32 -7.55 14.34
CA ALA A 49 17.16 -8.89 13.78
C ALA A 49 17.03 -9.95 14.90
N SER A 50 16.56 -9.55 16.09
CA SER A 50 16.39 -10.47 17.22
C SER A 50 15.28 -11.50 17.00
N ASP A 51 14.25 -11.15 16.22
CA ASP A 51 13.19 -12.08 15.83
C ASP A 51 13.50 -12.70 14.46
N ARG A 52 13.42 -14.03 14.36
CA ARG A 52 13.71 -14.78 13.13
C ARG A 52 12.60 -14.62 12.09
N GLN A 53 11.38 -14.33 12.54
CA GLN A 53 10.22 -14.21 11.66
C GLN A 53 10.00 -12.78 11.15
N MET A 54 10.46 -11.77 11.91
CA MET A 54 10.24 -10.38 11.57
C MET A 54 11.50 -9.54 11.80
N VAL A 55 12.12 -9.08 10.71
CA VAL A 55 13.27 -8.18 10.78
C VAL A 55 12.79 -6.74 10.74
N LYS A 56 13.15 -5.96 11.74
CA LYS A 56 12.76 -4.55 11.84
C LYS A 56 13.89 -3.66 11.36
N VAL A 57 13.64 -2.92 10.27
CA VAL A 57 14.55 -1.88 9.77
C VAL A 57 14.13 -0.56 10.40
N THR A 58 14.96 -0.01 11.29
CA THR A 58 14.66 1.23 12.02
C THR A 58 15.35 2.43 11.40
N ASN A 59 16.62 2.27 11.02
CA ASN A 59 17.45 3.39 10.62
C ASN A 59 18.33 3.03 9.42
N SER A 60 18.88 4.05 8.76
CA SER A 60 19.77 3.87 7.62
C SER A 60 20.77 5.02 7.53
N PHE A 61 21.96 4.74 7.01
CA PHE A 61 22.94 5.77 6.70
C PHE A 61 23.61 5.49 5.36
N ALA A 62 23.98 6.56 4.64
CA ALA A 62 24.70 6.45 3.38
C ALA A 62 26.18 6.16 3.59
N ILE A 63 26.77 5.40 2.68
CA ILE A 63 28.21 5.12 2.65
C ILE A 63 28.80 5.86 1.44
N PRO A 64 30.02 6.42 1.53
CA PRO A 64 30.75 6.88 0.36
C PRO A 64 30.91 5.74 -0.63
N PHE A 65 30.19 5.84 -1.74
CA PHE A 65 30.11 4.83 -2.77
C PHE A 65 30.31 5.48 -4.14
N GLU A 66 31.23 4.93 -4.94
CA GLU A 66 31.45 5.33 -6.31
C GLU A 66 31.39 4.10 -7.22
N GLU A 67 30.71 4.23 -8.34
CA GLU A 67 30.66 3.20 -9.37
C GLU A 67 31.08 3.83 -10.69
N ASP A 68 31.93 3.14 -11.45
CA ASP A 68 32.28 3.56 -12.79
C ASP A 68 31.11 3.27 -13.76
N GLU A 69 30.79 4.24 -14.61
CA GLU A 69 29.73 4.11 -15.62
C GLU A 69 30.16 3.22 -16.78
N LYS A 70 31.46 3.15 -17.07
CA LYS A 70 32.00 2.39 -18.22
C LYS A 70 32.15 0.92 -17.91
N ASP A 71 32.67 0.61 -16.72
CA ASP A 71 32.86 -0.75 -16.24
C ASP A 71 32.11 -0.95 -14.92
N PRO A 72 30.89 -1.53 -14.97
CA PRO A 72 30.10 -1.77 -13.76
C PRO A 72 30.83 -2.64 -12.73
N ASN A 73 31.82 -3.44 -13.13
CA ASN A 73 32.58 -4.28 -12.21
C ASN A 73 33.50 -3.49 -11.26
N ILE A 74 33.79 -2.22 -11.57
CA ILE A 74 34.68 -1.38 -10.77
C ILE A 74 33.81 -0.46 -9.92
N TRP A 75 33.85 -0.71 -8.62
CA TRP A 75 33.17 0.10 -7.62
C TRP A 75 34.04 0.26 -6.39
N PHE A 76 33.85 1.38 -5.69
CA PHE A 76 34.54 1.73 -4.47
C PHE A 76 33.54 1.81 -3.32
N LEU A 77 33.90 1.20 -2.19
CA LEU A 77 33.15 1.24 -0.95
C LEU A 77 34.13 1.37 0.20
N ASP A 78 33.94 2.40 1.02
CA ASP A 78 34.76 2.63 2.20
C ASP A 78 34.27 1.78 3.38
N HIS A 79 35.03 0.74 3.72
CA HIS A 79 34.73 -0.14 4.86
C HIS A 79 35.13 0.49 6.21
N ASN A 80 36.14 1.37 6.25
CA ASN A 80 36.58 2.02 7.49
C ASN A 80 35.51 2.98 8.02
N PHE A 81 34.77 3.60 7.09
CA PHE A 81 33.63 4.43 7.42
C PHE A 81 32.51 3.63 8.09
N ILE A 82 32.24 2.41 7.62
CA ILE A 82 31.22 1.52 8.19
C ILE A 82 31.54 1.18 9.64
N ASP A 83 32.78 0.79 9.93
CA ASP A 83 33.20 0.45 11.30
C ASP A 83 33.13 1.66 12.25
N SER A 84 33.62 2.81 11.80
CA SER A 84 33.60 4.05 12.59
C SER A 84 32.16 4.50 12.90
N MET A 85 31.26 4.41 11.91
CA MET A 85 29.85 4.74 12.10
C MET A 85 29.15 3.71 12.99
N MET A 86 29.45 2.42 12.82
CA MET A 86 28.88 1.37 13.66
C MET A 86 29.24 1.57 15.13
N GLU A 87 30.48 1.98 15.44
CA GLU A 87 30.87 2.30 16.81
C GLU A 87 30.10 3.50 17.39
N MET A 88 29.84 4.53 16.58
CA MET A 88 29.04 5.68 16.99
C MET A 88 27.57 5.33 17.22
N PHE A 89 26.94 4.60 16.29
CA PHE A 89 25.54 4.19 16.44
C PHE A 89 25.34 3.25 17.63
N LYS A 90 26.30 2.37 17.90
CA LYS A 90 26.28 1.50 19.09
C LYS A 90 26.36 2.29 20.41
N LYS A 91 27.03 3.45 20.43
CA LYS A 91 27.08 4.36 21.60
C LYS A 91 25.75 5.09 21.81
N ILE A 92 25.04 5.41 20.73
CA ILE A 92 23.74 6.11 20.79
C ILE A 92 22.63 5.14 21.19
N ASN A 93 22.57 3.98 20.52
CA ASN A 93 21.54 2.98 20.75
C ASN A 93 22.13 1.57 20.65
N ALA A 94 22.22 0.87 21.78
CA ALA A 94 22.74 -0.49 21.85
C ALA A 94 21.81 -1.55 21.23
N LYS A 95 20.54 -1.20 20.97
CA LYS A 95 19.57 -2.10 20.32
C LYS A 95 19.77 -2.18 18.81
N GLU A 96 20.29 -1.11 18.19
CA GLU A 96 20.51 -1.08 16.75
C GLU A 96 21.75 -1.90 16.38
N LYS A 97 21.53 -2.85 15.47
CA LYS A 97 22.58 -3.68 14.90
C LYS A 97 22.57 -3.53 13.38
N LEU A 98 23.70 -3.87 12.79
CA LEU A 98 23.85 -3.90 11.35
C LEU A 98 23.13 -5.14 10.80
N ILE A 99 22.05 -4.92 10.04
CA ILE A 99 21.17 -5.97 9.51
C ILE A 99 21.37 -6.21 8.02
N GLY A 100 21.91 -5.23 7.30
CA GLY A 100 22.07 -5.33 5.85
C GLY A 100 22.43 -4.01 5.21
N TRP A 101 22.09 -3.89 3.94
CA TRP A 101 22.32 -2.69 3.15
C TRP A 101 21.15 -2.41 2.22
N TYR A 102 21.04 -1.15 1.80
CA TYR A 102 20.06 -0.73 0.82
C TYR A 102 20.76 -0.17 -0.42
N HIS A 103 20.06 -0.22 -1.56
CA HIS A 103 20.41 0.60 -2.71
C HIS A 103 19.17 1.22 -3.35
N SER A 104 19.38 2.33 -4.05
CA SER A 104 18.32 3.17 -4.63
C SER A 104 17.65 2.62 -5.91
N GLY A 105 17.81 1.32 -6.23
CA GLY A 105 17.29 0.76 -7.48
C GLY A 105 17.86 1.45 -8.74
N PRO A 106 17.24 1.33 -9.93
CA PRO A 106 15.90 0.80 -10.21
C PRO A 106 15.83 -0.70 -10.53
N LYS A 107 16.97 -1.36 -10.81
CA LYS A 107 17.04 -2.80 -11.12
C LYS A 107 18.24 -3.43 -10.44
N LEU A 108 18.09 -4.69 -10.05
CA LEU A 108 19.15 -5.52 -9.49
C LEU A 108 20.25 -5.77 -10.53
N ARG A 109 21.51 -5.68 -10.12
CA ARG A 109 22.71 -5.91 -10.96
C ARG A 109 23.50 -7.10 -10.42
N SER A 110 24.27 -7.75 -11.30
CA SER A 110 25.20 -8.82 -10.88
C SER A 110 26.29 -8.33 -9.90
N ASN A 111 26.59 -7.04 -9.89
CA ASN A 111 27.51 -6.42 -8.93
C ASN A 111 27.02 -6.53 -7.48
N ASP A 112 25.71 -6.59 -7.28
CA ASP A 112 25.12 -6.61 -5.95
C ASP A 112 25.48 -7.89 -5.20
N LEU A 113 25.72 -8.99 -5.92
CA LEU A 113 26.25 -10.22 -5.34
C LEU A 113 27.65 -10.01 -4.76
N LYS A 114 28.52 -9.27 -5.47
CA LYS A 114 29.89 -8.97 -5.00
C LYS A 114 29.87 -8.05 -3.79
N ILE A 115 29.03 -7.01 -3.81
CA ILE A 115 28.87 -6.09 -2.67
C ILE A 115 28.37 -6.87 -1.45
N ASN A 116 27.40 -7.76 -1.66
CA ASN A 116 26.85 -8.59 -0.61
C ASN A 116 27.88 -9.53 0.03
N GLU A 117 28.83 -10.07 -0.75
CA GLU A 117 29.93 -10.89 -0.21
C GLU A 117 30.86 -10.10 0.71
N ILE A 118 31.18 -8.84 0.38
CA ILE A 118 31.99 -7.99 1.25
C ILE A 118 31.26 -7.74 2.56
N LEU A 119 29.97 -7.39 2.48
CA LEU A 119 29.14 -7.13 3.66
C LEU A 119 28.88 -8.39 4.50
N LYS A 120 28.95 -9.57 3.90
CA LYS A 120 28.89 -10.85 4.62
C LYS A 120 30.08 -11.07 5.58
N THR A 121 31.18 -10.36 5.38
CA THR A 121 32.30 -10.34 6.35
C THR A 121 31.90 -9.62 7.65
N PHE A 122 31.02 -8.63 7.56
CA PHE A 122 30.55 -7.84 8.69
C PHE A 122 29.27 -8.41 9.33
N ILE A 123 28.43 -9.11 8.55
CA ILE A 123 27.10 -9.60 8.94
C ILE A 123 26.96 -11.05 8.50
N PRO A 124 26.45 -11.97 9.35
CA PRO A 124 26.23 -13.36 8.95
C PRO A 124 25.22 -13.49 7.79
N ASP A 125 24.11 -12.75 7.84
CA ASP A 125 23.03 -12.78 6.84
C ASP A 125 22.59 -11.36 6.42
N PRO A 126 23.28 -10.72 5.46
CA PRO A 126 22.90 -9.40 4.95
C PRO A 126 21.57 -9.45 4.20
N ILE A 127 20.65 -8.55 4.57
CA ILE A 127 19.44 -8.27 3.80
C ILE A 127 19.72 -7.13 2.82
N LEU A 128 19.25 -7.30 1.59
CA LEU A 128 19.26 -6.29 0.55
C LEU A 128 17.89 -5.60 0.47
N LEU A 129 17.83 -4.32 0.77
CA LEU A 129 16.63 -3.49 0.61
C LEU A 129 16.75 -2.63 -0.66
N ILE A 130 15.89 -2.85 -1.63
CA ILE A 130 15.77 -1.99 -2.81
C ILE A 130 14.67 -0.97 -2.54
N VAL A 131 15.04 0.31 -2.56
CA VAL A 131 14.09 1.41 -2.43
C VAL A 131 14.08 2.17 -3.75
N ASP A 132 12.94 2.16 -4.43
CA ASP A 132 12.78 2.84 -5.73
C ASP A 132 12.46 4.33 -5.52
N VAL A 133 13.47 5.18 -5.71
CA VAL A 133 13.39 6.65 -5.46
C VAL A 133 12.61 7.38 -6.55
N ASN A 134 12.49 6.81 -7.75
CA ASN A 134 11.88 7.46 -8.91
C ASN A 134 10.44 6.95 -9.17
N SER A 135 9.78 6.38 -8.17
CA SER A 135 8.46 5.77 -8.29
C SER A 135 7.33 6.81 -8.32
N THR A 136 7.19 7.55 -9.42
CA THR A 136 6.01 8.41 -9.63
C THR A 136 4.78 7.61 -10.08
N ASP A 137 4.98 6.42 -10.66
CA ASP A 137 3.92 5.70 -11.40
C ASP A 137 3.52 4.34 -10.83
N LYS A 138 4.23 3.80 -9.83
CA LYS A 138 3.90 2.49 -9.26
C LYS A 138 2.88 2.63 -8.13
N ILE A 139 1.74 1.96 -8.31
CA ILE A 139 0.65 1.81 -7.34
C ILE A 139 1.08 1.01 -6.10
N ASP A 140 2.14 0.20 -6.24
CA ASP A 140 2.66 -0.75 -5.26
C ASP A 140 3.66 -0.11 -4.29
N ILE A 141 3.96 -0.84 -3.22
CA ILE A 141 4.95 -0.46 -2.21
C ILE A 141 6.33 -0.33 -2.90
N PRO A 142 7.05 0.81 -2.76
CA PRO A 142 8.30 1.07 -3.46
C PRO A 142 9.51 0.35 -2.84
N THR A 143 9.28 -0.72 -2.07
CA THR A 143 10.32 -1.48 -1.38
C THR A 143 10.28 -2.95 -1.71
N ASP A 144 11.40 -3.45 -2.22
CA ASP A 144 11.61 -4.88 -2.42
C ASP A 144 12.76 -5.34 -1.52
N CYS A 145 12.57 -6.46 -0.82
CA CYS A 145 13.60 -7.04 0.03
C CYS A 145 14.12 -8.34 -0.58
N TYR A 146 15.43 -8.54 -0.52
CA TYR A 146 16.08 -9.76 -1.00
C TYR A 146 17.09 -10.27 0.01
N VAL A 147 17.30 -11.58 0.01
CA VAL A 147 18.38 -12.24 0.75
C VAL A 147 19.20 -13.08 -0.22
N ALA A 148 20.52 -13.04 -0.09
CA ALA A 148 21.39 -13.86 -0.92
C ALA A 148 21.43 -15.29 -0.39
N ILE A 149 21.03 -16.24 -1.24
CA ILE A 149 21.12 -17.68 -0.95
C ILE A 149 21.94 -18.36 -2.04
N GLU A 150 22.64 -19.41 -1.65
CA GLU A 150 23.27 -20.32 -2.59
C GLU A 150 22.23 -21.38 -2.94
N ASP A 151 21.74 -21.36 -4.18
CA ASP A 151 20.74 -22.32 -4.64
C ASP A 151 21.39 -23.36 -5.55
N ILE A 152 21.08 -24.62 -5.28
CA ILE A 152 21.53 -25.75 -6.09
C ILE A 152 20.37 -26.04 -7.03
N LYS A 153 20.46 -25.57 -8.27
CA LYS A 153 19.43 -25.81 -9.27
C LYS A 153 19.33 -27.32 -9.54
N GLU A 154 18.10 -27.83 -9.60
CA GLU A 154 17.82 -29.24 -9.92
C GLU A 154 18.16 -29.61 -11.38
N ASP A 155 18.49 -28.61 -12.22
CA ASP A 155 18.86 -28.74 -13.64
C ASP A 155 20.32 -29.23 -13.86
N GLY A 156 21.04 -29.58 -12.79
CA GLY A 156 22.41 -30.10 -12.87
C GLY A 156 23.49 -29.06 -13.16
N SER A 157 23.13 -27.77 -13.26
CA SER A 157 24.08 -26.66 -13.31
C SER A 157 24.78 -26.44 -11.96
N SER A 158 25.98 -25.83 -11.98
CA SER A 158 26.71 -25.46 -10.76
C SER A 158 25.87 -24.61 -9.81
N SER A 159 26.13 -24.72 -8.50
CA SER A 159 25.50 -23.88 -7.47
C SER A 159 25.63 -22.39 -7.83
N GLU A 160 24.50 -21.70 -7.97
CA GLU A 160 24.46 -20.27 -8.28
C GLU A 160 24.04 -19.49 -7.03
N LYS A 161 24.72 -18.37 -6.77
CA LYS A 161 24.27 -17.41 -5.76
C LYS A 161 23.18 -16.55 -6.36
N THR A 162 21.99 -16.61 -5.78
CA THR A 162 20.83 -15.86 -6.25
C THR A 162 20.19 -15.09 -5.09
N PHE A 163 19.47 -14.04 -5.44
CA PHE A 163 18.69 -13.26 -4.51
C PHE A 163 17.27 -13.83 -4.44
N LEU A 164 16.86 -14.25 -3.25
CA LEU A 164 15.48 -14.67 -2.97
C LEU A 164 14.70 -13.47 -2.43
N HIS A 165 13.56 -13.19 -3.04
CA HIS A 165 12.65 -12.13 -2.59
C HIS A 165 12.02 -12.49 -1.23
N LEU A 166 12.06 -11.55 -0.30
CA LEU A 166 11.37 -11.60 1.00
C LEU A 166 10.21 -10.60 1.01
N PRO A 167 9.04 -10.96 1.58
CA PRO A 167 7.92 -10.04 1.69
C PRO A 167 8.28 -8.83 2.57
N SER A 168 8.11 -7.64 2.01
CA SER A 168 8.31 -6.35 2.67
C SER A 168 6.96 -5.77 3.12
N VAL A 169 6.93 -5.20 4.32
CA VAL A 169 5.79 -4.42 4.83
C VAL A 169 6.30 -3.11 5.40
N ILE A 170 5.58 -2.01 5.15
CA ILE A 170 5.89 -0.74 5.80
C ILE A 170 5.15 -0.72 7.14
N ARG A 171 5.88 -0.52 8.24
CA ARG A 171 5.30 -0.39 9.58
C ARG A 171 5.94 0.79 10.28
N ALA A 172 5.12 1.76 10.68
CA ALA A 172 5.55 2.89 11.48
C ALA A 172 5.57 2.52 12.98
N GLU A 173 6.50 3.10 13.73
CA GLU A 173 6.41 3.16 15.19
C GLU A 173 5.44 4.26 15.62
N GLU A 174 4.89 4.20 16.83
CA GLU A 174 3.90 5.18 17.34
C GLU A 174 4.38 6.64 17.22
N ALA A 175 5.66 6.89 17.53
CA ALA A 175 6.25 8.21 17.38
C ALA A 175 6.32 8.68 15.91
N GLU A 176 6.58 7.76 14.97
CA GLU A 176 6.64 8.05 13.54
C GLU A 176 5.24 8.20 12.95
N GLU A 177 4.27 7.43 13.41
CA GLU A 177 2.88 7.49 12.94
C GLU A 177 2.28 8.88 13.17
N ILE A 178 2.58 9.50 14.31
CA ILE A 178 2.16 10.88 14.59
C ILE A 178 2.80 11.86 13.59
N GLY A 179 4.10 11.70 13.30
CA GLY A 179 4.83 12.54 12.35
C GLY A 179 4.34 12.39 10.90
N VAL A 180 4.18 11.14 10.44
CA VAL A 180 3.65 10.82 9.11
C VAL A 180 2.20 11.26 8.99
N GLY A 181 1.39 11.06 10.03
CA GLY A 181 0.00 11.52 10.08
C GLY A 181 -0.11 13.03 9.94
N HIS A 182 0.82 13.78 10.53
CA HIS A 182 0.89 15.24 10.36
C HIS A 182 1.22 15.64 8.91
N LEU A 183 2.20 15.00 8.29
CA LEU A 183 2.60 15.27 6.90
C LEU A 183 1.50 14.92 5.89
N LEU A 184 0.70 13.90 6.18
CA LEU A 184 -0.36 13.42 5.28
C LEU A 184 -1.69 14.16 5.43
N ARG A 185 -1.80 15.13 6.36
CA ARG A 185 -3.04 15.90 6.57
C ARG A 185 -3.47 16.66 5.31
N ASP A 186 -2.51 17.13 4.52
CA ASP A 186 -2.77 17.94 3.33
C ASP A 186 -3.08 17.09 2.08
N ILE A 187 -2.70 15.80 2.09
CA ILE A 187 -2.83 14.89 0.94
C ILE A 187 -4.01 13.95 1.10
N ARG A 188 -4.29 13.47 2.33
CA ARG A 188 -5.46 12.64 2.57
C ARG A 188 -6.70 13.52 2.49
N ASP A 189 -7.51 13.27 1.47
CA ASP A 189 -8.85 13.82 1.38
C ASP A 189 -9.69 13.33 2.57
N GLN A 190 -9.71 14.13 3.64
CA GLN A 190 -10.51 13.91 4.84
C GLN A 190 -12.02 13.86 4.53
N ALA A 191 -12.45 14.27 3.34
CA ALA A 191 -13.84 14.23 2.90
C ALA A 191 -14.25 12.87 2.28
N CYS A 192 -13.31 12.00 1.92
CA CYS A 192 -13.64 10.68 1.40
C CYS A 192 -14.07 9.74 2.54
N GLY A 193 -15.37 9.48 2.66
CA GLY A 193 -15.89 8.47 3.59
C GLY A 193 -15.36 7.06 3.32
N ASN A 194 -15.46 6.17 4.31
CA ASN A 194 -14.94 4.79 4.25
C ASN A 194 -15.36 4.00 2.99
N LEU A 195 -16.58 4.21 2.47
CA LEU A 195 -17.05 3.53 1.27
C LEU A 195 -16.30 4.00 0.00
N GLY A 196 -16.06 5.30 -0.12
CA GLY A 196 -15.30 5.86 -1.25
C GLY A 196 -13.86 5.35 -1.25
N LEU A 197 -13.22 5.34 -0.07
CA LEU A 197 -11.88 4.77 0.09
C LEU A 197 -11.83 3.28 -0.29
N ASN A 198 -12.80 2.48 0.16
CA ASN A 198 -12.87 1.06 -0.18
C ASN A 198 -13.07 0.82 -1.69
N LEU A 199 -13.90 1.64 -2.35
CA LEU A 199 -14.11 1.54 -3.79
C LEU A 199 -12.83 1.90 -4.56
N THR A 200 -12.15 2.98 -4.18
CA THR A 200 -10.87 3.37 -4.75
C THR A 200 -9.81 2.29 -4.53
N ASN A 201 -9.77 1.68 -3.34
CA ASN A 201 -8.85 0.58 -3.02
C ASN A 201 -9.15 -0.67 -3.86
N ASN A 202 -10.41 -1.00 -4.11
CA ASN A 202 -10.80 -2.12 -4.98
C ASN A 202 -10.37 -1.87 -6.43
N PHE A 203 -10.61 -0.66 -6.94
CA PHE A 203 -10.17 -0.27 -8.29
C PHE A 203 -8.65 -0.30 -8.44
N LYS A 204 -7.93 0.29 -7.47
CA LYS A 204 -6.46 0.30 -7.43
C LYS A 204 -5.89 -1.12 -7.35
N SER A 205 -6.48 -1.99 -6.53
CA SER A 205 -6.10 -3.40 -6.42
C SER A 205 -6.30 -4.17 -7.73
N LEU A 206 -7.43 -3.95 -8.41
CA LEU A 206 -7.71 -4.58 -9.70
C LEU A 206 -6.73 -4.12 -10.79
N SER A 207 -6.41 -2.83 -10.82
CA SER A 207 -5.40 -2.27 -11.73
C SER A 207 -4.01 -2.88 -11.49
N SER A 208 -3.58 -2.99 -10.23
CA SER A 208 -2.29 -3.63 -9.87
C SER A 208 -2.26 -5.11 -10.26
N LEU A 209 -3.36 -5.85 -10.04
CA LEU A 209 -3.46 -7.25 -10.47
C LEU A 209 -3.35 -7.39 -11.99
N SER A 210 -4.02 -6.51 -12.74
CA SER A 210 -3.93 -6.49 -14.21
C SER A 210 -2.50 -6.26 -14.69
N GLU A 211 -1.78 -5.29 -14.10
CA GLU A 211 -0.37 -5.02 -14.44
C GLU A 211 0.53 -6.23 -14.14
N ARG A 212 0.33 -6.88 -12.98
CA ARG A 212 1.07 -8.10 -12.61
C ARG A 212 0.81 -9.25 -13.57
N LEU A 213 -0.43 -9.43 -14.04
CA LEU A 213 -0.78 -10.46 -15.01
C LEU A 213 -0.14 -10.18 -16.38
N VAL A 214 -0.11 -8.93 -16.81
CA VAL A 214 0.61 -8.50 -18.03
C VAL A 214 2.11 -8.78 -17.90
N ASN A 215 2.72 -8.56 -16.73
CA ASN A 215 4.12 -8.88 -16.49
C ASN A 215 4.42 -10.39 -16.59
N ILE A 216 3.51 -11.25 -16.13
CA ILE A 216 3.63 -12.71 -16.28
C ILE A 216 3.58 -13.11 -17.76
N VAL A 217 2.64 -12.55 -18.53
CA VAL A 217 2.55 -12.81 -19.98
C VAL A 217 3.84 -12.35 -20.68
N SER A 218 4.35 -11.16 -20.35
CA SER A 218 5.62 -10.66 -20.89
C SER A 218 6.82 -11.57 -20.58
N TYR A 219 6.83 -12.20 -19.40
CA TYR A 219 7.86 -13.17 -19.05
C TYR A 219 7.74 -14.44 -19.91
N LEU A 220 6.55 -14.99 -20.07
CA LEU A 220 6.32 -16.18 -20.89
C LEU A 220 6.69 -15.94 -22.36
N ASP A 221 6.33 -14.77 -22.92
CA ASP A 221 6.73 -14.38 -24.28
C ASP A 221 8.26 -14.34 -24.43
N LYS A 222 8.97 -13.82 -23.42
CA LYS A 222 10.45 -13.77 -23.44
C LYS A 222 11.07 -15.17 -23.37
N VAL A 223 10.48 -16.08 -22.61
CA VAL A 223 10.92 -17.48 -22.53
C VAL A 223 10.68 -18.21 -23.85
N ILE A 224 9.50 -18.04 -24.47
CA ILE A 224 9.18 -18.62 -25.79
C ILE A 224 10.12 -18.07 -26.87
N SER A 225 10.46 -16.77 -26.82
CA SER A 225 11.42 -16.15 -27.74
C SER A 225 12.87 -16.60 -27.53
N GLY A 226 13.16 -17.43 -26.51
CA GLY A 226 14.50 -17.94 -26.22
C GLY A 226 15.47 -16.91 -25.60
N LYS A 227 15.00 -15.74 -25.19
CA LYS A 227 15.84 -14.67 -24.60
C LYS A 227 16.21 -14.93 -23.14
N LEU A 228 15.40 -15.71 -22.42
CA LEU A 228 15.59 -16.03 -21.00
C LEU A 228 15.57 -17.54 -20.79
N PRO A 229 16.39 -18.08 -19.86
CA PRO A 229 16.33 -19.49 -19.50
C PRO A 229 15.02 -19.80 -18.78
N VAL A 230 14.53 -21.03 -18.98
CA VAL A 230 13.33 -21.54 -18.32
C VAL A 230 13.61 -21.71 -16.83
N ASN A 231 12.76 -21.12 -15.98
CA ASN A 231 12.83 -21.32 -14.54
C ASN A 231 11.66 -22.20 -14.06
N ASN A 232 11.98 -23.44 -13.69
CA ASN A 232 11.00 -24.44 -13.29
C ASN A 232 10.22 -24.04 -12.03
N THR A 233 10.82 -23.28 -11.11
CA THR A 233 10.15 -22.80 -9.89
C THR A 233 9.01 -21.84 -10.20
N ILE A 234 9.18 -20.98 -11.21
CA ILE A 234 8.13 -20.04 -11.63
C ILE A 234 7.00 -20.81 -12.31
N LEU A 235 7.33 -21.78 -13.17
CA LEU A 235 6.33 -22.62 -13.84
C LEU A 235 5.53 -23.47 -12.87
N GLY A 236 6.16 -24.03 -11.83
CA GLY A 236 5.45 -24.76 -10.78
C GLY A 236 4.43 -23.87 -10.06
N LYS A 237 4.82 -22.65 -9.67
CA LYS A 237 3.87 -21.68 -9.08
C LYS A 237 2.75 -21.29 -10.03
N LEU A 238 3.03 -21.17 -11.33
CA LEU A 238 1.99 -20.90 -12.34
C LEU A 238 1.02 -22.08 -12.48
N GLN A 239 1.51 -23.32 -12.43
CA GLN A 239 0.67 -24.51 -12.40
C GLN A 239 -0.24 -24.52 -11.16
N ASP A 240 0.29 -24.17 -9.99
CA ASP A 240 -0.51 -24.02 -8.78
C ASP A 240 -1.59 -22.94 -8.93
N ILE A 241 -1.30 -21.82 -9.60
CA ILE A 241 -2.30 -20.77 -9.88
C ILE A 241 -3.46 -21.31 -10.71
N PHE A 242 -3.17 -22.08 -11.77
CA PHE A 242 -4.22 -22.68 -12.59
C PHE A 242 -4.99 -23.78 -11.86
N ASN A 243 -4.31 -24.54 -10.99
CA ASN A 243 -4.95 -25.58 -10.18
C ASN A 243 -5.85 -25.01 -9.08
N LEU A 244 -5.49 -23.85 -8.53
CA LEU A 244 -6.28 -23.11 -7.54
C LEU A 244 -7.33 -22.21 -8.18
N PHE A 245 -7.42 -22.16 -9.51
CA PHE A 245 -8.38 -21.31 -10.19
C PHE A 245 -9.81 -21.78 -9.90
N PRO A 246 -10.68 -20.90 -9.37
CA PRO A 246 -12.06 -21.29 -9.09
C PRO A 246 -12.82 -21.51 -10.40
N ASN A 247 -13.22 -22.75 -10.66
CA ASN A 247 -14.04 -23.08 -11.83
C ASN A 247 -15.49 -22.66 -11.61
N ILE A 248 -15.81 -21.44 -12.06
CA ILE A 248 -17.12 -20.80 -11.98
C ILE A 248 -18.04 -21.24 -13.15
N SER A 249 -17.60 -22.09 -14.09
CA SER A 249 -18.40 -22.46 -15.28
C SER A 249 -19.77 -23.10 -14.98
N GLY A 250 -20.01 -23.59 -13.76
CA GLY A 250 -21.34 -24.01 -13.31
C GLY A 250 -22.29 -22.89 -12.83
N PHE A 251 -21.84 -21.62 -12.79
CA PHE A 251 -22.63 -20.48 -12.30
C PHE A 251 -23.68 -19.99 -13.31
N PHE A 252 -23.46 -20.17 -14.62
CA PHE A 252 -24.33 -19.60 -15.68
C PHE A 252 -25.01 -20.67 -16.57
N GLU A 253 -24.52 -21.90 -16.63
CA GLU A 253 -25.13 -23.00 -17.42
C GLU A 253 -26.24 -23.73 -16.65
N GLY A 254 -27.09 -22.98 -15.94
CA GLY A 254 -28.04 -23.50 -14.97
C GLY A 254 -29.52 -23.43 -15.36
N GLU A 255 -29.89 -23.18 -16.63
CA GLU A 255 -31.31 -23.17 -17.03
C GLU A 255 -31.66 -23.80 -18.40
N GLU A 256 -30.70 -24.22 -19.23
CA GLU A 256 -31.03 -24.88 -20.51
C GLU A 256 -30.34 -26.24 -20.62
N LEU A 257 -30.92 -27.31 -20.04
CA LEU A 257 -30.87 -28.69 -20.55
C LEU A 257 -31.56 -29.69 -19.61
N ASP A 258 -32.85 -29.49 -19.33
CA ASP A 258 -33.69 -30.49 -18.64
C ASP A 258 -34.83 -31.03 -19.55
N THR A 259 -34.64 -31.03 -20.87
CA THR A 259 -35.66 -31.55 -21.83
C THR A 259 -35.21 -32.74 -22.69
N LYS A 260 -34.12 -33.44 -22.35
CA LYS A 260 -33.77 -34.70 -23.03
C LYS A 260 -33.31 -35.79 -22.07
N LYS A 261 -34.27 -36.46 -21.43
CA LYS A 261 -34.14 -37.87 -21.02
C LYS A 261 -35.38 -38.63 -21.49
N GLY A 262 -35.15 -39.62 -22.35
CA GLY A 262 -36.21 -40.45 -22.89
C GLY A 262 -35.78 -41.46 -23.95
N THR A 263 -34.54 -41.97 -23.90
CA THR A 263 -34.27 -43.35 -24.36
C THR A 263 -33.10 -43.88 -23.56
N GLU A 264 -33.34 -45.04 -22.95
CA GLU A 264 -32.46 -45.76 -22.05
C GLU A 264 -31.27 -46.38 -22.79
N GLU A 265 -30.32 -46.86 -21.98
CA GLU A 265 -29.17 -47.70 -22.34
C GLU A 265 -27.94 -46.96 -22.87
N GLU A 266 -26.97 -46.69 -21.98
CA GLU A 266 -25.64 -47.29 -22.05
C GLU A 266 -24.77 -46.92 -20.82
N ILE A 267 -24.29 -47.97 -20.16
CA ILE A 267 -23.04 -48.09 -19.38
C ILE A 267 -22.98 -47.35 -18.03
N LYS A 268 -23.21 -48.17 -16.99
CA LYS A 268 -22.69 -48.00 -15.63
C LYS A 268 -21.16 -48.05 -15.68
N ASP A 269 -20.49 -46.94 -15.40
CA ASP A 269 -19.19 -46.88 -14.73
C ASP A 269 -18.93 -45.43 -14.29
N GLY A 270 -18.79 -45.21 -12.97
CA GLY A 270 -18.28 -43.96 -12.38
C GLY A 270 -19.27 -43.22 -11.48
N ASP A 271 -19.30 -43.55 -10.19
CA ASP A 271 -19.95 -42.80 -9.08
C ASP A 271 -19.40 -41.36 -8.92
N ASP A 272 -18.36 -40.98 -9.66
CA ASP A 272 -17.63 -39.72 -9.46
C ASP A 272 -18.21 -38.52 -10.22
N ILE A 273 -19.13 -38.73 -11.18
CA ILE A 273 -19.65 -37.65 -12.04
C ILE A 273 -20.91 -36.97 -11.45
N GLU A 274 -21.74 -37.68 -10.66
CA GLU A 274 -22.92 -37.08 -10.02
C GLU A 274 -22.58 -36.21 -8.78
N LEU A 275 -21.50 -36.52 -8.07
CA LEU A 275 -21.07 -35.77 -6.88
C LEU A 275 -20.62 -34.34 -7.23
N VAL A 276 -19.87 -34.16 -8.32
CA VAL A 276 -19.31 -32.87 -8.75
C VAL A 276 -20.39 -31.87 -9.19
N GLY A 277 -21.51 -32.34 -9.75
CA GLY A 277 -22.66 -31.49 -10.09
C GLY A 277 -23.42 -30.97 -8.86
N SER A 278 -23.48 -31.78 -7.80
CA SER A 278 -24.18 -31.45 -6.55
C SER A 278 -23.44 -30.37 -5.74
N GLU A 279 -22.11 -30.43 -5.66
CA GLU A 279 -21.28 -29.44 -4.95
C GLU A 279 -21.30 -28.06 -5.62
N LYS A 280 -21.31 -28.02 -6.95
CA LYS A 280 -21.42 -26.75 -7.71
C LYS A 280 -22.77 -26.06 -7.52
N LYS A 281 -23.85 -26.83 -7.45
CA LYS A 281 -25.21 -26.34 -7.14
C LYS A 281 -25.30 -25.83 -5.70
N GLN A 282 -24.66 -26.53 -4.76
CA GLN A 282 -24.56 -26.09 -3.36
C GLN A 282 -23.81 -24.76 -3.24
N LEU A 283 -22.67 -24.59 -3.92
CA LEU A 283 -21.89 -23.34 -3.88
C LEU A 283 -22.69 -22.14 -4.41
N THR A 284 -23.41 -22.32 -5.53
CA THR A 284 -24.25 -21.28 -6.12
C THR A 284 -25.39 -20.89 -5.18
N SER A 285 -26.07 -21.89 -4.59
CA SER A 285 -27.13 -21.63 -3.60
C SER A 285 -26.61 -20.90 -2.36
N ALA A 286 -25.41 -21.26 -1.88
CA ALA A 286 -24.77 -20.61 -0.73
C ALA A 286 -24.40 -19.14 -1.03
N PHE A 287 -23.91 -18.85 -2.24
CA PHE A 287 -23.62 -17.48 -2.66
C PHE A 287 -24.91 -16.65 -2.73
N ASN A 288 -25.97 -17.19 -3.33
CA ASN A 288 -27.26 -16.51 -3.43
C ASN A 288 -27.88 -16.23 -2.06
N VAL A 289 -27.82 -17.19 -1.13
CA VAL A 289 -28.28 -16.99 0.26
C VAL A 289 -27.48 -15.86 0.93
N LYS A 290 -26.16 -15.86 0.80
CA LYS A 290 -25.30 -14.81 1.38
C LYS A 290 -25.57 -13.43 0.78
N THR A 291 -25.79 -13.36 -0.53
CA THR A 291 -26.17 -12.13 -1.22
C THR A 291 -27.52 -11.61 -0.74
N ASN A 292 -28.52 -12.49 -0.63
CA ASN A 292 -29.84 -12.14 -0.11
C ASN A 292 -29.78 -11.61 1.32
N ASP A 293 -28.99 -12.24 2.20
CA ASP A 293 -28.78 -11.79 3.57
C ASP A 293 -28.13 -10.39 3.62
N GLN A 294 -27.11 -10.16 2.79
CA GLN A 294 -26.44 -8.86 2.70
C GLN A 294 -27.38 -7.77 2.19
N LEU A 295 -28.24 -8.07 1.21
CA LEU A 295 -29.28 -7.18 0.70
C LEU A 295 -30.32 -6.86 1.77
N MET A 296 -30.79 -7.87 2.53
CA MET A 296 -31.74 -7.66 3.62
C MET A 296 -31.18 -6.70 4.68
N LEU A 297 -29.91 -6.87 5.06
CA LEU A 297 -29.23 -5.98 6.01
C LEU A 297 -29.12 -4.54 5.46
N LEU A 298 -28.84 -4.39 4.16
CA LEU A 298 -28.78 -3.09 3.50
C LEU A 298 -30.15 -2.39 3.51
N TYR A 299 -31.23 -3.12 3.24
CA TYR A 299 -32.59 -2.58 3.29
C TYR A 299 -32.96 -2.10 4.69
N VAL A 300 -32.74 -2.91 5.73
CA VAL A 300 -33.02 -2.50 7.13
C VAL A 300 -32.19 -1.28 7.51
N GLY A 301 -30.89 -1.25 7.17
CA GLY A 301 -30.03 -0.09 7.42
C GLY A 301 -30.51 1.18 6.71
N SER A 302 -30.99 1.07 5.47
CA SER A 302 -31.54 2.21 4.72
C SER A 302 -32.86 2.72 5.31
N LEU A 303 -33.70 1.82 5.83
CA LEU A 303 -34.96 2.17 6.48
C LEU A 303 -34.71 2.94 7.78
N VAL A 304 -33.78 2.46 8.61
CA VAL A 304 -33.39 3.14 9.86
C VAL A 304 -32.82 4.53 9.56
N ARG A 305 -31.94 4.67 8.55
CA ARG A 305 -31.43 5.99 8.14
C ARG A 305 -32.54 6.94 7.70
N SER A 306 -33.55 6.43 6.98
CA SER A 306 -34.70 7.25 6.55
C SER A 306 -35.51 7.76 7.74
N ILE A 307 -35.75 6.92 8.74
CA ILE A 307 -36.45 7.30 9.98
C ILE A 307 -35.67 8.36 10.76
N ILE A 308 -34.35 8.19 10.88
CA ILE A 308 -33.48 9.18 11.55
C ILE A 308 -33.53 10.52 10.81
N ALA A 309 -33.37 10.52 9.49
CA ALA A 309 -33.46 11.74 8.69
C ALA A 309 -34.82 12.44 8.81
N PHE A 310 -35.91 11.69 8.93
CA PHE A 310 -37.23 12.26 9.24
C PHE A 310 -37.29 12.85 10.64
N HIS A 311 -36.70 12.21 11.64
CA HIS A 311 -36.62 12.75 13.00
C HIS A 311 -35.86 14.07 13.05
N ASP A 312 -34.70 14.14 12.38
CA ASP A 312 -33.90 15.35 12.26
C ASP A 312 -34.69 16.50 11.60
N LEU A 313 -35.52 16.19 10.60
CA LEU A 313 -36.37 17.18 9.93
C LEU A 313 -37.51 17.69 10.83
N ILE A 314 -38.06 16.82 11.67
CA ILE A 314 -39.06 17.18 12.68
C ILE A 314 -38.41 18.07 13.75
N GLU A 315 -37.22 17.71 14.22
CA GLU A 315 -36.48 18.47 15.22
C GLU A 315 -36.14 19.87 14.70
N ASN A 316 -35.60 19.97 13.48
CA ASN A 316 -35.34 21.24 12.79
C ASN A 316 -36.61 22.10 12.68
N LYS A 317 -37.77 21.50 12.41
CA LYS A 317 -39.05 22.23 12.30
C LYS A 317 -39.58 22.71 13.65
N ILE A 318 -39.40 21.92 14.71
CA ILE A 318 -39.74 22.32 16.09
C ILE A 318 -38.84 23.46 16.54
N GLU A 319 -37.55 23.39 16.25
CA GLU A 319 -36.58 24.43 16.60
C GLU A 319 -36.89 25.74 15.87
N ASN A 320 -37.13 25.71 14.55
CA ASN A 320 -37.53 26.89 13.78
C ASN A 320 -38.83 27.51 14.31
N LYS A 321 -39.80 26.68 14.72
CA LYS A 321 -41.05 27.19 15.31
C LYS A 321 -40.79 27.92 16.63
N LYS A 322 -39.97 27.35 17.51
CA LYS A 322 -39.58 27.98 18.79
C LYS A 322 -38.78 29.28 18.55
N TYR A 323 -37.94 29.31 17.52
CA TYR A 323 -37.18 30.51 17.15
C TYR A 323 -38.13 31.63 16.69
N ASN A 324 -39.06 31.34 15.79
CA ASN A 324 -40.06 32.31 15.34
C ASN A 324 -40.99 32.78 16.46
N GLU A 325 -41.37 31.90 17.40
CA GLU A 325 -42.16 32.29 18.57
C GLU A 325 -41.38 33.27 19.47
N ARG A 326 -40.08 33.04 19.68
CA ARG A 326 -39.20 33.96 20.43
C ARG A 326 -39.01 35.31 19.73
N ASP A 327 -38.76 35.32 18.42
CA ASP A 327 -38.66 36.57 17.64
C ASP A 327 -39.97 37.36 17.69
N SER A 328 -41.11 36.69 17.61
CA SER A 328 -42.43 37.34 17.72
C SER A 328 -42.73 37.87 19.13
N GLU A 329 -42.12 37.31 20.17
CA GLU A 329 -42.20 37.82 21.54
C GLU A 329 -41.26 39.01 21.76
N ASP A 330 -40.08 39.01 21.13
CA ASP A 330 -39.13 40.12 21.22
C ASP A 330 -39.57 41.33 20.38
N GLU A 331 -40.20 41.12 19.21
CA GLU A 331 -40.87 42.20 18.46
C GLU A 331 -42.02 42.84 19.24
N LYS A 332 -42.79 42.04 20.00
CA LYS A 332 -43.87 42.55 20.86
C LYS A 332 -43.34 43.35 22.05
N LYS A 333 -42.22 42.95 22.66
CA LYS A 333 -41.57 43.72 23.75
C LYS A 333 -40.97 45.04 23.27
N VAL A 334 -40.54 45.12 22.01
CA VAL A 334 -40.09 46.39 21.40
C VAL A 334 -41.28 47.30 21.09
N ALA A 335 -42.44 46.74 20.71
CA ALA A 335 -43.67 47.50 20.47
C ALA A 335 -44.42 47.94 21.75
N GLU A 336 -44.19 47.29 22.89
CA GLU A 336 -44.83 47.62 24.19
C GLU A 336 -44.06 48.64 25.05
N LYS A 337 -42.98 49.25 24.55
CA LYS A 337 -42.45 50.48 25.18
C LYS A 337 -43.27 51.69 24.71
N PRO A 338 -44.05 52.36 25.58
CA PRO A 338 -44.81 53.53 25.19
C PRO A 338 -43.90 54.75 25.02
N ASP A 339 -44.16 55.51 23.96
CA ASP A 339 -43.80 56.93 23.84
C ASP A 339 -44.40 57.70 25.03
N GLU A 340 -43.57 58.25 25.91
CA GLU A 340 -43.93 59.35 26.79
C GLU A 340 -43.00 60.57 26.53
N THR A 341 -43.56 61.53 25.77
CA THR A 341 -43.53 62.99 25.91
C THR A 341 -42.24 63.82 25.66
N ASP A 342 -42.28 64.52 24.52
CA ASP A 342 -41.88 65.89 24.11
C ASP A 342 -41.13 66.90 25.03
N GLY A 343 -40.12 67.57 24.42
CA GLY A 343 -39.68 68.99 24.58
C GLY A 343 -38.58 69.27 25.63
N GLU A 344 -37.45 69.97 25.41
CA GLU A 344 -36.93 70.93 24.40
C GLU A 344 -35.37 70.96 24.48
N GLY A 345 -34.67 71.41 23.43
CA GLY A 345 -33.33 72.06 23.59
C GLY A 345 -32.17 71.57 22.70
N GLU A 346 -31.98 72.26 21.58
CA GLU A 346 -30.73 72.57 20.83
C GLU A 346 -29.45 71.68 20.81
N ASN A 347 -28.96 71.54 19.57
CA ASN A 347 -27.57 71.63 19.08
C ASN A 347 -26.70 70.36 18.85
N VAL A 348 -26.48 70.12 17.54
CA VAL A 348 -25.17 70.05 16.84
C VAL A 348 -24.51 68.67 16.58
N LYS A 349 -24.36 68.43 15.25
CA LYS A 349 -23.31 67.71 14.49
C LYS A 349 -23.29 66.17 14.42
N ALA A 350 -23.64 65.72 13.21
CA ALA A 350 -22.78 65.03 12.24
C ALA A 350 -22.15 63.66 12.60
N THR A 351 -22.57 62.60 11.90
CA THR A 351 -21.82 61.88 10.83
C THR A 351 -22.52 60.54 10.50
N LYS A 352 -23.16 60.43 9.32
CA LYS A 352 -22.75 59.57 8.18
C LYS A 352 -22.22 58.17 8.56
N SER A 353 -22.98 57.12 8.29
CA SER A 353 -22.75 56.23 7.12
C SER A 353 -23.75 55.07 7.07
N GLU A 354 -24.36 54.91 5.90
CA GLU A 354 -25.26 53.83 5.52
C GLU A 354 -24.47 52.57 5.09
N HIS A 355 -25.16 51.43 5.20
CA HIS A 355 -25.23 50.35 4.22
C HIS A 355 -23.99 49.49 3.92
N SER A 356 -24.14 48.18 4.14
CA SER A 356 -24.46 47.17 3.09
C SER A 356 -24.07 45.77 3.62
N THR A 357 -25.03 44.87 3.87
CA THR A 357 -25.56 43.84 2.95
C THR A 357 -24.52 42.88 2.34
N GLY A 358 -24.85 41.59 2.42
CA GLY A 358 -24.19 40.45 1.77
C GLY A 358 -24.38 39.22 2.65
N SER A 359 -25.42 38.39 2.48
CA SER A 359 -25.59 37.43 1.38
C SER A 359 -24.30 36.66 1.08
N ASN A 360 -24.14 35.52 1.75
CA ASN A 360 -24.02 34.19 1.12
C ASN A 360 -24.21 33.09 2.15
#